data_AF-A0A944VVN3-F1
#
_entry.id   AF-A0A944VVN3-F1
#
_cell.length_a   1.000
_cell.length_b   1.000
_cell.length_c   1.000
_cell.angle_alpha   90.00
_cell.angle_beta   90.00
_cell.angle_gamma   90.00
#
_symmetry.space_group_name_H-M   'P 1'
#
loop_
_entity.id
_entity.type
_entity.pdbx_description
1 polymer ?
#
loop_
_entity_poly.entity_id
_entity_poly.type
_entity_poly.pdbx_seq_one_letter_code
_entity_poly.pdbx_strand_id
1 'polypeptide(L)' 'MVSKQAIEEFRVIYLKEYGVELPYAEALRQASSLIRLYKTVLPVVSSKLPQGQELNLRNNA' A
#
# COMPACT_ATOMS: atom_id res chain seq x y z
N MET A 1 -10.52 -2.79 -6.15
CA MET A 1 -10.75 -3.26 -4.76
C MET A 1 -9.52 -4.05 -4.32
N VAL A 2 -9.21 -4.06 -3.02
CA VAL A 2 -8.13 -4.92 -2.49
C VAL A 2 -8.62 -6.37 -2.54
N SER A 3 -7.77 -7.29 -2.99
CA SER A 3 -8.12 -8.70 -3.03
C SER A 3 -8.24 -9.27 -1.61
N LYS A 4 -9.08 -10.29 -1.42
CA LYS A 4 -9.22 -10.96 -0.12
C LYS A 4 -7.87 -11.51 0.37
N GLN A 5 -7.12 -12.13 -0.53
CA GLN A 5 -5.78 -12.67 -0.24
C GLN A 5 -4.83 -11.59 0.29
N ALA A 6 -4.77 -10.42 -0.35
CA ALA A 6 -3.89 -9.34 0.11
C ALA A 6 -4.27 -8.82 1.51
N ILE A 7 -5.57 -8.83 1.86
CA ILE A 7 -6.01 -8.48 3.21
C ILE A 7 -5.57 -9.54 4.23
N GLU A 8 -5.64 -10.83 3.91
CA GLU A 8 -5.17 -11.88 4.81
C GLU A 8 -3.65 -11.82 5.01
N GLU A 9 -2.88 -11.62 3.94
CA GLU A 9 -1.43 -11.41 4.01
C GLU A 9 -1.08 -10.20 4.87
N PHE A 10 -1.81 -9.08 4.69
CA PHE A 10 -1.63 -7.88 5.51
C PHE A 10 -1.89 -8.16 7.00
N ARG A 11 -2.91 -8.95 7.35
CA ARG A 11 -3.20 -9.32 8.75
C ARG A 11 -2.09 -10.18 9.35
N VAL A 12 -1.54 -11.12 8.58
CA VAL A 12 -0.42 -11.97 9.02
C VAL A 12 0.82 -11.13 9.30
N ILE A 13 1.15 -10.20 8.40
CA ILE A 13 2.28 -9.28 8.59
C ILE A 13 2.03 -8.40 9.82
N TYR A 14 0.85 -7.82 9.96
CA TYR A 14 0.52 -6.96 11.09
C TYR A 14 0.66 -7.69 12.44
N LEU A 15 0.18 -8.93 12.53
CA LEU A 15 0.34 -9.76 13.72
C LEU A 15 1.82 -10.04 14.01
N LYS A 16 2.62 -10.35 12.97
CA LYS A 16 4.04 -10.63 13.14
C LYS A 16 4.82 -9.41 13.64
N GLU A 17 4.53 -8.23 13.10
CA GLU A 17 5.26 -7.00 13.41
C GLU A 17 4.83 -6.36 14.74
N TYR A 18 3.53 -6.41 15.05
CA TYR A 18 2.96 -5.69 16.20
C TYR A 18 2.46 -6.61 17.32
N GLY A 19 2.41 -7.93 17.11
CA GLY A 19 1.88 -8.89 18.08
C GLY A 19 0.38 -8.77 18.35
N VAL A 20 -0.35 -8.01 17.53
CA VAL A 20 -1.79 -7.73 17.70
C VAL A 20 -2.57 -8.31 16.54
N GLU A 21 -3.65 -9.05 16.84
CA GLU A 21 -4.54 -9.55 15.81
C GLU A 21 -5.40 -8.42 15.23
N LEU A 22 -5.40 -8.31 13.91
CA LEU A 22 -6.17 -7.31 13.19
C LEU A 22 -7.45 -7.92 12.60
N PRO A 23 -8.66 -7.43 12.94
CA PRO A 23 -9.90 -7.91 12.34
C PRO A 23 -9.95 -7.63 10.83
N TYR A 24 -10.58 -8.51 10.05
CA TYR A 24 -10.64 -8.38 8.58
C TYR A 24 -11.22 -7.04 8.11
N ALA A 25 -12.32 -6.57 8.71
CA ALA A 25 -12.94 -5.30 8.35
C ALA A 25 -12.03 -4.09 8.62
N GLU A 26 -11.24 -4.17 9.69
CA GLU A 26 -10.26 -3.15 10.07
C GLU A 26 -9.08 -3.15 9.08
N ALA A 27 -8.56 -4.33 8.78
CA ALA A 27 -7.51 -4.54 7.80
C ALA A 27 -7.89 -4.00 6.41
N LEU A 28 -9.12 -4.30 5.96
CA LEU A 28 -9.66 -3.79 4.71
C LEU A 28 -9.79 -2.26 4.70
N ARG A 29 -10.23 -1.65 5.82
CA ARG A 29 -10.36 -0.20 5.94
C ARG A 29 -8.99 0.48 5.87
N GLN A 30 -8.00 -0.04 6.58
CA GLN A 30 -6.64 0.51 6.60
C GLN A 30 -5.99 0.41 5.22
N ALA A 31 -6.02 -0.78 4.60
CA ALA A 31 -5.47 -0.99 3.25
C ALA A 31 -6.13 -0.09 2.20
N SER A 32 -7.46 0.05 2.26
CA SER A 32 -8.20 0.92 1.34
C SER A 32 -7.85 2.40 1.52
N SER A 33 -7.68 2.84 2.77
CA SER A 33 -7.29 4.22 3.09
C SER A 33 -5.88 4.52 2.61
N LEU A 34 -4.95 3.58 2.79
CA LEU A 34 -3.57 3.70 2.32
C LEU A 34 -3.50 3.81 0.80
N ILE A 35 -4.20 2.94 0.06
CA ILE A 35 -4.26 3.02 -1.41
C ILE A 35 -4.82 4.36 -1.87
N ARG A 36 -5.87 4.87 -1.20
CA ARG A 36 -6.44 6.18 -1.52
C ARG A 36 -5.41 7.29 -1.30
N LEU A 37 -4.71 7.28 -0.17
CA LEU A 37 -3.65 8.24 0.12
C LEU A 37 -2.57 8.22 -0.96
N TYR A 38 -2.05 7.03 -1.31
CA TYR A 38 -1.07 6.89 -2.38
C TYR A 38 -1.59 7.46 -3.71
N LYS A 39 -2.83 7.14 -4.09
CA LYS A 39 -3.44 7.68 -5.31
C LYS A 39 -3.64 9.19 -5.28
N THR A 40 -3.83 9.80 -4.12
CA THR A 40 -3.94 11.26 -3.99
C THR A 40 -2.57 11.93 -4.04
N VAL A 41 -1.56 11.34 -3.39
CA VAL A 41 -0.22 11.93 -3.28
C VAL A 41 0.61 11.72 -4.55
N LEU A 42 0.58 10.52 -5.15
CA LEU A 42 1.41 10.19 -6.32
C LEU A 42 1.22 11.17 -7.49
N PRO A 43 0.00 11.55 -7.92
CA PRO A 43 -0.18 12.53 -8.99
C PRO A 43 0.39 13.92 -8.66
N VAL A 44 0.36 14.32 -7.38
CA VAL A 44 0.96 15.58 -6.91
C VAL A 44 2.49 15.52 -6.96
N VAL A 45 3.07 14.34 -6.73
CA VAL A 45 4.52 14.11 -6.85
C VAL A 45 4.93 14.02 -8.33
N SER A 46 4.17 13.31 -9.17
CA SER A 46 4.45 13.16 -10.61
C SER A 46 4.28 14.45 -11.40
N SER A 47 3.36 15.34 -11.02
CA SER A 47 3.21 16.66 -11.65
C SER A 47 4.35 17.65 -11.33
N LYS A 48 5.20 17.32 -10.36
CA LYS A 48 6.41 18.09 -10.01
C LYS A 48 7.70 17.46 -10.53
N LEU A 49 7.64 16.26 -11.12
CA LEU A 49 8.79 15.64 -11.77
C LEU A 49 8.85 16.17 -13.21
N PRO A 50 9.98 16.77 -13.65
CA PRO A 50 10.16 17.10 -15.05
C PRO A 50 9.94 15.83 -15.88
N GLN A 51 9.13 15.92 -16.94
CA GLN A 51 8.95 14.84 -17.92
C GLN A 51 10.32 14.37 -18.41
N GLY A 52 10.81 13.22 -17.92
CA GLY A 52 12.13 12.71 -18.30
C GLY A 52 12.80 11.72 -17.34
N GLN A 53 12.31 11.52 -16.11
CA GLN A 53 12.85 10.45 -15.24
C GLN A 53 11.85 9.30 -15.11
N GLU A 54 12.01 8.34 -16.00
CA GLU A 54 11.44 7.00 -15.89
C GLU A 54 11.95 6.37 -14.59
N LEU A 55 11.05 6.20 -13.60
CA LEU A 55 11.36 5.51 -12.34
C LEU A 55 11.69 4.05 -12.65
N ASN A 56 12.97 3.79 -12.92
CA ASN A 56 13.53 2.45 -13.02
C ASN A 56 13.50 1.84 -11.60
N LEU A 57 12.34 1.31 -11.21
CA LEU A 57 12.19 0.38 -10.10
C LEU A 57 12.76 -0.96 -10.55
N ARG A 58 14.09 -1.00 -10.68
CA ARG A 58 14.83 -2.22 -10.90
C ARG A 58 14.82 -2.98 -9.58
N ASN A 59 14.05 -4.06 -9.56
CA ASN A 59 14.04 -5.08 -8.51
C ASN A 59 15.48 -5.52 -8.23
N ASN A 60 15.96 -5.32 -7.00
CA ASN A 60 17.05 -6.12 -6.47
C ASN A 60 16.44 -7.22 -5.61
N ALA A 61 16.50 -8.43 -6.17
CA ALA A 61 16.32 -9.70 -5.49
C ALA A 61 17.49 -9.98 -4.52
#